data_AF-A0A1H3P351-F1
#
_entry.id   AF-A0A1H3P351-F1
#
_cell.length_a   1.000
_cell.length_b   1.000
_cell.length_c   1.000
_cell.angle_alpha   90.00
_cell.angle_beta   90.00
_cell.angle_gamma   90.00
#
_symmetry.space_group_name_H-M   'P 1'
#
loop_
_entity.id
_entity.type
_entity.pdbx_description
1 polymer ?
#
loop_
_entity_poly.entity_id
_entity_poly.type
_entity_poly.pdbx_seq_one_letter_code
_entity_poly.pdbx_strand_id
1 'polypeptide(L)'
;MSLFSFARKARRPRSAETAKDRLQILLAHERSGGGVEKTDYLPMLQRDIVAAIRKYVAITENDVEIRMERGDNMSSLEINIEMPRAAPR
;
A
#
# COMPACT_ATOMS: atom_id res chain seq x y z
N MET A 1 19.21 54.53 -12.26
CA MET A 1 17.76 54.22 -12.29
C MET A 1 17.59 52.72 -12.49
N SER A 2 17.19 52.04 -11.41
CA SER A 2 16.79 50.64 -11.20
C SER A 2 17.08 49.55 -12.26
N LEU A 3 17.97 48.61 -11.90
CA LEU A 3 18.21 47.31 -12.55
C LEU A 3 17.88 46.13 -11.61
N PHE A 4 16.89 46.28 -10.71
CA PHE A 4 16.66 45.32 -9.61
C PHE A 4 15.19 44.93 -9.39
N SER A 5 14.49 44.44 -10.42
CA SER A 5 13.07 44.05 -10.28
C SER A 5 12.69 42.72 -10.92
N PHE A 6 13.54 41.69 -10.79
CA PHE A 6 13.14 40.30 -11.05
C PHE A 6 13.54 39.29 -9.95
N ALA A 7 13.79 39.79 -8.73
CA ALA A 7 13.82 38.95 -7.54
C ALA A 7 12.38 38.66 -7.09
N ARG A 8 11.82 37.53 -7.57
CA ARG A 8 10.89 36.63 -6.85
C ARG A 8 10.27 35.59 -7.80
N LYS A 9 11.10 34.70 -8.36
CA LYS A 9 10.58 33.39 -8.81
C LYS A 9 10.29 32.60 -7.54
N ALA A 10 9.03 32.58 -7.12
CA ALA A 10 8.57 31.71 -6.03
C ALA A 10 9.10 30.30 -6.32
N ARG A 11 9.94 29.77 -5.42
CA ARG A 11 10.34 28.37 -5.45
C ARG A 11 9.06 27.57 -5.35
N ARG A 12 8.60 26.98 -6.46
CA ARG A 12 7.57 25.95 -6.41
C ARG A 12 8.10 24.87 -5.47
N PRO A 13 7.34 24.45 -4.46
CA PRO A 13 7.76 23.35 -3.60
C PRO A 13 8.08 22.15 -4.49
N ARG A 14 9.21 21.48 -4.21
CA ARG A 14 9.67 20.35 -5.02
C ARG A 14 8.62 19.25 -4.85
N SER A 15 7.99 18.81 -5.94
CA SER A 15 6.99 17.73 -5.94
C SER A 15 7.47 16.42 -5.31
N ALA A 16 8.79 16.23 -5.20
CA ALA A 16 9.42 15.13 -4.50
C ALA A 16 9.26 15.16 -2.97
N GLU A 17 8.93 16.31 -2.36
CA GLU A 17 8.74 16.42 -0.91
C GLU A 17 7.36 15.96 -0.42
N THR A 18 6.41 15.71 -1.33
CA THR A 18 5.01 15.38 -1.01
C THR A 18 4.59 13.95 -1.33
N ALA A 19 5.39 13.16 -2.04
CA ALA A 19 5.02 11.78 -2.35
C ALA A 19 5.19 10.90 -1.10
N LYS A 20 4.10 10.24 -0.68
CA LYS A 20 4.15 9.18 0.33
C LYS A 20 4.65 7.90 -0.33
N ASP A 21 5.43 7.10 0.39
CA ASP A 21 5.81 5.77 -0.06
C ASP A 21 4.58 4.84 -0.01
N ARG A 22 4.49 3.87 -0.93
CA ARG A 22 3.39 2.90 -0.99
C ARG A 22 3.93 1.48 -1.09
N LEU A 23 3.36 0.56 -0.32
CA LEU A 23 3.60 -0.87 -0.41
C LEU A 23 2.38 -1.54 -1.06
N GLN A 24 2.59 -2.34 -2.10
CA GLN A 24 1.55 -3.12 -2.77
C GLN A 24 1.89 -4.61 -2.70
N ILE A 25 0.91 -5.42 -2.35
CA ILE A 25 1.04 -6.87 -2.21
C ILE A 25 -0.10 -7.51 -3.00
N LEU A 26 0.25 -8.42 -3.92
CA LEU A 26 -0.69 -9.18 -4.76
C LEU A 26 -0.50 -10.67 -4.49
N LEU A 27 -1.54 -11.32 -3.98
CA LEU A 27 -1.60 -12.77 -3.81
C LEU A 27 -2.64 -13.33 -4.77
N ALA A 28 -2.27 -14.41 -5.43
CA ALA A 28 -3.15 -15.20 -6.27
C ALA A 28 -3.09 -16.65 -5.81
N HIS A 29 -4.25 -17.25 -5.57
CA HIS A 29 -4.37 -18.64 -5.17
C HIS A 29 -5.24 -19.39 -6.18
N GLU A 30 -4.62 -20.34 -6.88
CA GLU A 30 -5.30 -21.27 -7.77
C GLU A 30 -5.72 -22.53 -6.99
N ARG A 31 -6.99 -22.91 -7.10
CA ARG A 31 -7.53 -24.12 -6.48
C ARG A 31 -7.42 -25.25 -7.49
N SER A 32 -6.39 -26.09 -7.36
CA SER A 32 -6.30 -27.32 -8.14
C SER A 32 -7.36 -28.32 -7.64
N GLY A 33 -8.20 -28.79 -8.57
CA GLY A 33 -9.29 -29.72 -8.27
C GLY A 33 -8.76 -31.02 -7.65
N GLY A 34 -9.11 -31.27 -6.39
CA GLY A 34 -8.73 -32.50 -5.72
C GLY A 34 -8.89 -32.49 -4.20
N GLY A 35 -10.14 -32.55 -3.72
CA GLY A 35 -10.46 -33.40 -2.55
C GLY A 35 -10.14 -32.92 -1.13
N VAL A 36 -9.79 -31.66 -0.87
CA VAL A 36 -9.68 -31.17 0.52
C VAL A 36 -10.57 -29.96 0.69
N GLU A 37 -11.37 -29.97 1.77
CA GLU A 37 -12.27 -28.88 2.14
C GLU A 37 -11.61 -27.52 1.92
N LYS A 38 -12.37 -26.69 1.20
CA LYS A 38 -12.01 -25.42 0.57
C LYS A 38 -11.78 -24.34 1.63
N THR A 39 -10.79 -24.52 2.51
CA THR A 39 -10.43 -23.52 3.51
C THR A 39 -9.91 -22.29 2.77
N ASP A 40 -10.67 -21.19 2.87
CA ASP A 40 -10.29 -19.92 2.27
C ASP A 40 -9.19 -19.30 3.14
N TYR A 41 -7.93 -19.44 2.71
CA TYR A 41 -6.78 -18.92 3.44
C TYR A 41 -6.58 -17.42 3.23
N LEU A 42 -7.18 -16.82 2.19
CA LEU A 42 -6.95 -15.40 1.87
C LEU A 42 -7.38 -14.46 3.02
N PRO A 43 -8.54 -14.64 3.67
CA PRO A 43 -8.90 -13.84 4.85
C PRO A 43 -7.94 -14.00 6.04
N MET A 44 -7.33 -15.19 6.20
CA MET A 44 -6.35 -15.43 7.27
C MET A 44 -5.03 -14.71 6.96
N LEU A 45 -4.51 -14.91 5.74
CA LEU A 45 -3.30 -14.26 5.25
C LEU A 45 -3.44 -12.73 5.25
N GLN A 46 -4.61 -12.21 4.89
CA GLN A 46 -4.91 -10.78 4.98
C GLN A 46 -4.61 -10.23 6.38
N ARG A 47 -5.14 -10.89 7.43
CA ARG A 47 -4.97 -10.46 8.83
C ARG A 47 -3.50 -10.55 9.24
N ASP A 48 -2.84 -11.65 8.90
CA ASP A 48 -1.46 -11.89 9.27
C ASP A 48 -0.49 -10.92 8.59
N ILE A 49 -0.70 -10.63 7.30
CA ILE A 49 0.11 -9.67 6.54
C ILE A 49 -0.06 -8.27 7.12
N VAL A 50 -1.29 -7.80 7.35
CA VAL A 50 -1.53 -6.48 7.93
C VAL A 50 -0.92 -6.39 9.34
N ALA A 51 -1.07 -7.43 10.16
CA ALA A 51 -0.48 -7.49 11.50
C ALA A 51 1.06 -7.48 11.44
N ALA A 52 1.68 -8.19 10.50
CA ALA A 52 3.11 -8.19 10.32
C ALA A 52 3.63 -6.80 9.91
N ILE A 53 2.96 -6.13 8.98
CA ILE A 53 3.37 -4.80 8.51
C ILE A 53 3.25 -3.76 9.62
N ARG A 54 2.19 -3.83 10.45
CA ARG A 54 2.01 -2.97 11.64
C ARG A 54 3.16 -3.06 12.64
N LYS A 55 3.95 -4.15 12.66
CA LYS A 55 5.13 -4.28 13.53
C LYS A 55 6.30 -3.40 13.09
N TYR A 56 6.38 -3.07 11.80
CA TYR A 56 7.51 -2.35 11.21
C TYR A 56 7.13 -0.95 10.73
N VAL A 57 5.85 -0.71 10.45
CA VAL A 57 5.34 0.55 9.92
C VAL A 57 4.13 0.99 10.73
N ALA A 58 4.12 2.25 11.17
CA ALA A 58 3.02 2.85 11.91
C ALA A 58 1.85 3.17 10.96
N ILE A 59 1.07 2.16 10.59
CA ILE A 59 -0.10 2.30 9.71
C ILE A 59 -1.41 2.18 10.49
N THR A 60 -2.39 3.00 10.12
CA THR A 60 -3.77 2.92 10.64
C THR A 60 -4.66 2.13 9.67
N GLU A 61 -5.92 1.89 10.03
CA GLU A 61 -6.87 1.23 9.13
C GLU A 61 -7.18 2.06 7.87
N ASN A 62 -7.08 3.39 7.95
CA ASN A 62 -7.31 4.28 6.81
C ASN A 62 -6.16 4.26 5.80
N ASP A 63 -4.99 3.77 6.19
CA ASP A 63 -3.81 3.68 5.34
C ASP A 63 -3.76 2.37 4.54
N VAL A 64 -4.71 1.44 4.78
CA VAL A 64 -4.75 0.11 4.18
C VAL A 64 -6.00 -0.03 3.31
N GLU A 65 -5.80 -0.23 2.02
CA GLU A 65 -6.84 -0.61 1.07
C GLU A 65 -6.68 -2.09 0.72
N ILE A 66 -7.78 -2.85 0.83
CA ILE A 66 -7.78 -4.29 0.58
C ILE A 66 -8.83 -4.60 -0.47
N ARG A 67 -8.45 -5.34 -1.51
CA ARG A 67 -9.36 -5.85 -2.53
C ARG A 67 -9.19 -7.35 -2.62
N MET A 68 -10.31 -8.07 -2.60
CA MET A 68 -10.30 -9.52 -2.71
C MET A 68 -11.29 -9.93 -3.79
N GLU A 69 -10.82 -10.69 -4.77
CA GLU A 69 -11.67 -11.25 -5.82
C GLU A 69 -11.70 -12.76 -5.68
N ARG A 70 -12.90 -13.33 -5.73
CA ARG A 70 -13.11 -14.78 -5.64
C ARG A 70 -13.78 -15.24 -6.92
N GLY A 71 -13.03 -15.94 -7.76
CA GLY A 71 -13.55 -16.71 -8.90
C GLY A 71 -13.71 -18.18 -8.54
N ASP A 72 -14.19 -18.98 -9.49
CA ASP A 72 -14.46 -20.41 -9.25
C ASP A 72 -13.18 -21.19 -8.95
N ASN A 73 -12.15 -21.02 -9.80
CA ASN A 73 -10.88 -21.75 -9.73
C ASN A 73 -9.71 -20.91 -9.19
N MET A 74 -9.89 -19.60 -9.08
CA MET A 74 -8.83 -18.68 -8.67
C MET A 74 -9.38 -17.66 -7.67
N SER A 75 -8.58 -17.27 -6.70
CA SER A 75 -8.91 -16.17 -5.79
C SER A 75 -7.69 -15.27 -5.64
N SER A 76 -7.92 -13.96 -5.61
CA SER A 76 -6.86 -12.96 -5.49
C SER A 76 -7.09 -12.06 -4.27
N LEU A 77 -6.00 -11.58 -3.70
CA LEU A 77 -5.96 -10.63 -2.60
C LEU A 77 -4.92 -9.55 -2.93
N GLU A 78 -5.39 -8.32 -3.08
CA GLU A 78 -4.58 -7.13 -3.23
C GLU A 78 -4.62 -6.32 -1.94
N ILE A 79 -3.44 -5.96 -1.42
CA ILE A 79 -3.28 -5.10 -0.24
C ILE A 79 -2.41 -3.93 -0.64
N ASN A 80 -2.97 -2.73 -0.55
CA ASN A 80 -2.32 -1.45 -0.84
C ASN A 80 -2.18 -0.67 0.46
N ILE A 81 -0.96 -0.25 0.77
CA ILE A 81 -0.64 0.41 2.05
C ILE A 81 0.10 1.70 1.77
N GLU A 82 -0.46 2.82 2.22
CA GLU A 82 0.24 4.09 2.27
C GLU A 82 1.16 4.12 3.49
N MET A 83 2.46 4.25 3.26
CA MET A 83 3.42 4.35 4.34
C MET A 83 3.51 5.82 4.79
N PRO A 84 3.43 6.10 6.09
CA PRO A 84 3.75 7.42 6.60
C PRO A 84 5.23 7.70 6.31
N ARG A 85 5.55 8.95 5.97
CA ARG A 85 6.94 9.36 5.80
C ARG A 85 7.66 9.11 7.12
N ALA A 86 8.63 8.20 7.13
CA ALA A 86 9.47 7.99 8.29
C ALA A 86 10.12 9.33 8.61
N ALA A 87 9.85 9.89 9.79
CA ALA A 87 10.59 11.04 10.27
C ALA A 87 12.07 10.63 10.29
N PRO A 88 12.99 11.44 9.71
CA PRO A 88 14.41 11.18 9.87
C PRO A 88 14.68 11.11 11.38
N ARG A 89 15.21 9.97 11.83
CA ARG A 89 15.70 9.79 13.19
C ARG A 89 16.80 10.80 13.49
#